data_AF-Q2H9W3-F1
#
_entry.id   AF-Q2H9W3-F1
#
_cell.length_a   1.000
_cell.length_b   1.000
_cell.length_c   1.000
_cell.angle_alpha   90.00
_cell.angle_beta   90.00
_cell.angle_gamma   90.00
#
_symmetry.space_group_name_H-M   'P 1'
#
loop_
_entity.id
_entity.type
_entity.pdbx_description
1 polymer ?
#
loop_
_entity_poly.entity_id
_entity_poly.type
_entity_poly.pdbx_seq_one_letter_code
_entity_poly.pdbx_strand_id
1 'polypeptide(L)'
;MAPSLIKTKLQVQVKPTDAEKTDEKSDEVHYKGTWDAVSKIASAEGIAGLYAGMGGSLLGVASTNFAYFYWYSIVRTVYLKYAKAAGQPSTVVELSLGAAAGALAQLFTIPVAVITTRQQTQSKGERKGFIDTAREVVEGEDGVSGLWRGLKASLVLVINPSITYGAYERLKDVLFPGKKNLSPMEAFALGAMSKALATIVTQPLIVAKVGLQSKPPPARQGKPFKSFIEVMQFIIANEGPRSLFKGIGPQILKGLLVQGIRMMTKERVELLFVLFVRYLQVMRSRRLGKAGDLAAAAKLVAPVTVK
;
A
#
# COMPACT_ATOMS: atom_id res chain seq x y z
N MET A 1 0.22 -0.92 -11.41
CA MET A 1 1.31 -1.88 -11.11
C MET A 1 2.66 -1.41 -11.68
N ALA A 2 2.74 -1.04 -12.97
CA ALA A 2 3.93 -0.37 -13.51
C ALA A 2 4.44 0.82 -12.67
N PRO A 3 3.57 1.70 -12.10
CA PRO A 3 4.03 2.83 -11.28
C PRO A 3 4.78 2.42 -10.00
N SER A 4 4.50 1.26 -9.41
CA SER A 4 5.24 0.79 -8.23
C SER A 4 6.62 0.28 -8.59
N LEU A 5 6.77 -0.46 -9.69
CA LEU A 5 8.07 -0.92 -10.17
C LEU A 5 8.96 0.27 -10.53
N ILE A 6 8.40 1.23 -11.27
CA ILE A 6 9.11 2.46 -11.68
C ILE A 6 9.51 3.29 -10.47
N LYS A 7 8.62 3.44 -9.48
CA LYS A 7 8.94 4.10 -8.21
C LYS A 7 10.13 3.41 -7.53
N THR A 8 10.06 2.09 -7.34
CA THR A 8 11.10 1.34 -6.63
C THR A 8 12.45 1.45 -7.35
N LYS A 9 12.49 1.31 -8.69
CA LYS A 9 13.72 1.44 -9.47
C LYS A 9 14.31 2.86 -9.41
N LEU A 10 13.49 3.89 -9.54
CA LEU A 10 13.93 5.29 -9.43
C LEU A 10 14.45 5.65 -8.03
N GLN A 11 13.94 4.99 -6.98
CA GLN A 11 14.35 5.24 -5.60
C GLN A 11 15.66 4.56 -5.20
N VAL A 12 15.98 3.44 -5.85
CA VAL A 12 17.18 2.65 -5.54
C VAL A 12 18.37 3.06 -6.41
N GLN A 13 18.10 3.63 -7.59
CA GLN A 13 19.14 4.05 -8.50
C GLN A 13 20.00 5.18 -7.95
N VAL A 14 21.32 4.96 -7.96
CA VAL A 14 22.34 5.99 -7.70
C VAL A 14 22.54 6.86 -8.94
N LYS A 15 22.76 8.17 -8.76
CA LYS A 15 23.16 9.02 -9.89
C LYS A 15 24.61 8.73 -10.25
N PRO A 16 24.95 8.52 -11.54
CA PRO A 16 26.33 8.36 -11.93
C PRO A 16 27.11 9.63 -11.61
N THR A 17 28.29 9.46 -11.03
CA THR A 17 29.21 10.56 -10.71
C THR A 17 29.79 11.11 -12.02
N ASP A 18 30.18 12.39 -12.10
CA ASP A 18 30.73 12.98 -13.33
C ASP A 18 31.99 12.24 -13.86
N ALA A 19 32.70 11.51 -13.01
CA ALA A 19 33.81 10.62 -13.38
C ALA A 19 33.38 9.31 -14.08
N GLU A 20 32.18 8.78 -13.80
CA GLU A 20 31.64 7.55 -14.40
C GLU A 20 30.97 7.78 -15.77
N LYS A 21 30.79 9.03 -16.18
CA LYS A 21 30.28 9.36 -17.53
C LYS A 21 31.29 9.09 -18.64
N THR A 22 32.56 8.91 -18.28
CA THR A 22 33.69 8.70 -19.20
C THR A 22 34.07 7.23 -19.39
N ASP A 23 33.58 6.33 -18.54
CA ASP A 23 33.80 4.88 -18.66
C ASP A 23 32.53 4.19 -19.17
N GLU A 24 32.55 3.70 -20.41
CA GLU A 24 31.44 2.97 -21.08
C GLU A 24 31.10 1.60 -20.45
N LYS A 25 31.39 1.37 -19.17
CA LYS A 25 31.25 0.06 -18.50
C LYS A 25 30.39 0.07 -17.22
N SER A 26 29.34 0.88 -17.16
CA SER A 26 28.25 0.65 -16.20
C SER A 26 27.01 0.10 -16.93
N ASP A 27 26.78 -1.22 -16.83
CA ASP A 27 25.56 -1.90 -17.31
C ASP A 27 24.27 -1.46 -16.56
N GLU A 28 24.34 -0.44 -15.71
CA GLU A 28 23.20 0.10 -14.96
C GLU A 28 22.44 1.16 -15.76
N VAL A 29 21.26 0.78 -16.27
CA VAL A 29 20.37 1.69 -17.02
C VAL A 29 19.90 2.85 -16.12
N HIS A 30 20.28 4.09 -16.47
CA HIS A 30 19.86 5.31 -15.78
C HIS A 30 18.51 5.85 -16.25
N TYR A 31 17.59 6.11 -15.30
CA TYR A 31 16.24 6.60 -15.56
C TYR A 31 16.12 8.08 -15.14
N LYS A 32 15.84 8.95 -16.12
CA LYS A 32 15.68 10.40 -15.90
C LYS A 32 14.32 10.77 -15.29
N GLY A 33 13.32 9.90 -15.42
CA GLY A 33 11.97 10.14 -14.90
C GLY A 33 11.00 8.99 -15.16
N THR A 34 9.72 9.16 -14.80
CA THR A 34 8.69 8.13 -14.92
C THR A 34 8.50 7.65 -16.35
N TRP A 35 8.37 8.58 -17.31
CA TRP A 35 8.14 8.25 -18.73
C TRP A 35 9.36 7.63 -19.40
N ASP A 36 10.55 8.14 -19.07
CA ASP A 36 11.83 7.55 -19.52
C ASP A 36 12.00 6.13 -19.00
N ALA A 37 11.61 5.86 -17.74
CA ALA A 37 11.59 4.51 -17.18
C ALA A 37 10.58 3.59 -17.87
N VAL A 38 9.36 4.06 -18.13
CA VAL A 38 8.36 3.28 -18.88
C VAL A 38 8.91 2.91 -20.26
N SER A 39 9.43 3.89 -21.00
CA SER A 39 9.92 3.70 -22.36
C SER A 39 11.13 2.76 -22.40
N LYS A 40 12.15 2.99 -21.56
CA LYS A 40 13.34 2.13 -21.51
C LYS A 40 13.01 0.70 -21.08
N ILE A 41 12.14 0.50 -20.09
CA ILE A 41 11.73 -0.84 -19.66
C ILE A 41 10.93 -1.52 -20.78
N ALA A 42 10.01 -0.81 -21.44
CA ALA A 42 9.23 -1.38 -22.54
C ALA A 42 10.10 -1.75 -23.75
N SER A 43 11.10 -0.93 -24.08
CA SER A 43 12.03 -1.20 -25.19
C SER A 43 13.04 -2.30 -24.88
N ALA A 44 13.56 -2.37 -23.65
CA ALA A 44 14.59 -3.37 -23.27
C ALA A 44 14.00 -4.72 -22.87
N GLU A 45 12.84 -4.73 -22.19
CA GLU A 45 12.25 -5.94 -21.61
C GLU A 45 10.91 -6.32 -22.23
N GLY A 46 10.36 -5.51 -23.14
CA GLY A 46 9.00 -5.65 -23.65
C GLY A 46 7.96 -5.18 -22.64
N ILE A 47 6.68 -5.18 -23.04
CA ILE A 47 5.55 -4.81 -22.17
C ILE A 47 5.48 -5.71 -20.91
N ALA A 48 5.90 -6.98 -21.04
CA ALA A 48 6.00 -7.92 -19.93
C ALA A 48 6.97 -7.46 -18.82
N GLY A 49 8.02 -6.70 -19.16
CA GLY A 49 8.98 -6.16 -18.19
C GLY A 49 8.37 -5.17 -17.20
N LEU A 50 7.32 -4.43 -17.60
CA LEU A 50 6.57 -3.54 -16.69
C LEU A 50 5.83 -4.29 -15.57
N TYR A 51 5.66 -5.60 -15.74
CA TYR A 51 5.01 -6.52 -14.79
C TYR A 51 6.03 -7.38 -14.03
N ALA A 52 7.32 -7.08 -14.14
CA ALA A 52 8.36 -7.77 -13.40
C ALA A 52 8.11 -7.73 -11.87
N GLY A 53 8.26 -8.90 -11.22
CA GLY A 53 8.00 -9.04 -9.80
C GLY A 53 6.51 -9.04 -9.42
N MET A 54 5.60 -9.20 -10.38
CA MET A 54 4.15 -9.24 -10.13
C MET A 54 3.75 -10.31 -9.12
N GLY A 55 4.21 -11.55 -9.31
CA GLY A 55 3.87 -12.66 -8.41
C GLY A 55 4.26 -12.37 -6.96
N GLY A 56 5.50 -11.93 -6.73
CA GLY A 56 5.97 -11.52 -5.41
C GLY A 56 5.20 -10.33 -4.84
N SER A 57 4.89 -9.33 -5.67
CA SER A 57 4.11 -8.18 -5.24
C SER A 57 2.65 -8.52 -4.89
N LEU A 58 2.01 -9.44 -5.62
CA LEU A 58 0.64 -9.86 -5.33
C LEU A 58 0.58 -10.69 -4.05
N LEU A 59 1.49 -11.64 -3.89
CA LEU A 59 1.67 -12.38 -2.63
C LEU A 59 1.93 -11.40 -1.48
N GLY A 60 2.81 -10.41 -1.68
CA GLY A 60 3.08 -9.39 -0.68
C GLY A 60 1.86 -8.55 -0.28
N VAL A 61 1.03 -8.15 -1.24
CA VAL A 61 -0.20 -7.43 -0.95
C VAL A 61 -1.20 -8.32 -0.21
N ALA A 62 -1.38 -9.58 -0.64
CA ALA A 62 -2.27 -10.53 0.00
C ALA A 62 -1.84 -10.81 1.45
N SER A 63 -0.57 -11.14 1.67
CA SER A 63 0.02 -11.36 3.00
C SER A 63 -0.08 -10.12 3.88
N THR A 64 0.16 -8.93 3.31
CA THR A 64 0.06 -7.66 4.07
C THR A 64 -1.35 -7.39 4.55
N ASN A 65 -2.33 -7.53 3.66
CA ASN A 65 -3.73 -7.31 4.02
C ASN A 65 -4.22 -8.37 5.02
N PHE A 66 -3.88 -9.65 4.81
CA PHE A 66 -4.23 -10.72 5.74
C PHE A 66 -3.66 -10.46 7.15
N ALA A 67 -2.35 -10.20 7.24
CA ALA A 67 -1.69 -9.92 8.52
C ALA A 67 -2.29 -8.68 9.19
N TYR A 68 -2.56 -7.61 8.43
CA TYR A 68 -3.17 -6.40 8.98
C TYR A 68 -4.55 -6.68 9.58
N PHE A 69 -5.47 -7.32 8.83
CA PHE A 69 -6.81 -7.59 9.33
C PHE A 69 -6.83 -8.59 10.47
N TYR A 70 -5.95 -9.60 10.43
CA TYR A 70 -5.79 -10.57 11.51
C TYR A 70 -5.36 -9.90 12.82
N TRP A 71 -4.26 -9.13 12.78
CA TRP A 71 -3.76 -8.43 13.97
C TRP A 71 -4.69 -7.32 14.43
N TYR A 72 -5.34 -6.61 13.50
CA TYR A 72 -6.36 -5.62 13.84
C TYR A 72 -7.53 -6.26 14.59
N SER A 73 -8.01 -7.42 14.13
CA SER A 73 -9.07 -8.16 14.80
C SER A 73 -8.67 -8.58 16.22
N ILE A 74 -7.45 -9.11 16.40
CA ILE A 74 -6.93 -9.49 17.72
C ILE A 74 -6.84 -8.28 18.65
N VAL A 75 -6.15 -7.22 18.21
CA VAL A 75 -5.95 -6.00 19.02
C VAL A 75 -7.29 -5.38 19.40
N ARG A 76 -8.24 -5.30 18.47
CA ARG A 76 -9.59 -4.78 18.72
C ARG A 76 -10.38 -5.66 19.70
N THR A 77 -10.32 -6.98 19.54
CA THR A 77 -11.04 -7.93 20.40
C THR A 77 -10.50 -7.90 21.83
N VAL A 78 -9.18 -7.86 21.98
CA VAL A 78 -8.52 -7.70 23.28
C VAL A 78 -8.96 -6.40 23.94
N TYR A 79 -8.91 -5.27 23.22
CA TYR A 79 -9.35 -3.98 23.75
C TYR A 79 -10.81 -4.01 24.24
N LEU A 80 -11.74 -4.49 23.41
CA LEU A 80 -13.16 -4.55 23.79
C LEU A 80 -13.40 -5.43 25.02
N LYS A 81 -12.66 -6.54 25.14
CA LYS A 81 -12.73 -7.44 26.31
C LYS A 81 -12.24 -6.79 27.59
N TYR A 82 -11.12 -6.05 27.54
CA TYR A 82 -10.53 -5.40 28.71
C TYR A 82 -11.24 -4.10 29.10
N ALA A 83 -11.68 -3.30 28.11
CA ALA A 83 -12.37 -2.05 28.35
C ALA A 83 -13.80 -2.23 28.91
N LYS A 84 -14.32 -3.48 28.95
CA LYS A 84 -15.74 -3.79 29.23
C LYS A 84 -16.70 -2.90 28.44
N ALA A 85 -16.26 -2.42 27.28
CA ALA A 85 -16.98 -1.44 26.49
C ALA A 85 -17.98 -2.20 25.60
N ALA A 86 -19.27 -2.04 25.89
CA ALA A 86 -20.36 -2.62 25.10
C ALA A 86 -20.66 -1.85 23.79
N GLY A 87 -19.81 -0.89 23.40
CA GLY A 87 -20.05 0.03 22.29
C GLY A 87 -18.86 0.15 21.33
N GLN A 88 -19.09 0.82 20.19
CA GLN A 88 -18.03 1.11 19.22
C GLN A 88 -16.97 2.02 19.86
N PRO A 89 -15.66 1.72 19.73
CA PRO A 89 -14.62 2.59 20.25
C PRO A 89 -14.69 3.98 19.59
N SER A 90 -14.29 5.02 20.32
CA SER A 90 -14.18 6.36 19.73
C SER A 90 -13.15 6.37 18.59
N THR A 91 -13.28 7.31 17.64
CA THR A 91 -12.39 7.41 16.48
C THR A 91 -10.91 7.46 16.87
N VAL A 92 -10.57 8.15 17.96
CA VAL A 92 -9.19 8.24 18.47
C VAL A 92 -8.69 6.87 18.95
N VAL A 93 -9.54 6.11 19.62
CA VAL A 93 -9.22 4.75 20.07
C VAL A 93 -9.10 3.81 18.87
N GLU A 94 -10.01 3.87 17.89
CA GLU A 94 -9.90 3.05 16.67
C GLU A 94 -8.62 3.35 15.89
N LEU A 95 -8.21 4.62 15.78
CA LEU A 95 -6.95 5.00 15.16
C LEU A 95 -5.74 4.45 15.94
N SER A 96 -5.78 4.48 17.27
CA SER A 96 -4.71 3.99 18.14
C SER A 96 -4.57 2.45 18.05
N LEU A 97 -5.70 1.74 18.08
CA LEU A 97 -5.75 0.28 17.86
C LEU A 97 -5.27 -0.08 16.46
N GLY A 98 -5.65 0.70 15.45
CA GLY A 98 -5.18 0.56 14.08
C GLY A 98 -3.67 0.74 13.95
N ALA A 99 -3.09 1.72 14.66
CA ALA A 99 -1.64 1.94 14.68
C ALA A 99 -0.89 0.80 15.38
N ALA A 100 -1.38 0.32 16.53
CA ALA A 100 -0.79 -0.81 17.25
C ALA A 100 -0.86 -2.11 16.42
N ALA A 101 -2.01 -2.39 15.82
CA ALA A 101 -2.19 -3.51 14.90
C ALA A 101 -1.28 -3.37 13.67
N GLY A 102 -1.13 -2.17 13.13
CA GLY A 102 -0.24 -1.88 12.00
C GLY A 102 1.24 -2.10 12.35
N ALA A 103 1.66 -1.78 13.56
CA ALA A 103 3.02 -2.05 14.04
C ALA A 103 3.27 -3.56 14.22
N LEU A 104 2.32 -4.30 14.80
CA LEU A 104 2.42 -5.75 14.94
C LEU A 104 2.40 -6.46 13.59
N ALA A 105 1.53 -6.04 12.68
CA ALA A 105 1.46 -6.59 11.33
C ALA A 105 2.81 -6.46 10.61
N GLN A 106 3.55 -5.36 10.81
CA GLN A 106 4.86 -5.17 10.19
C GLN A 106 5.88 -6.26 10.55
N LEU A 107 5.77 -6.90 11.71
CA LEU A 107 6.66 -8.02 12.05
C LEU A 107 6.50 -9.19 11.07
N PHE A 108 5.32 -9.37 10.48
CA PHE A 108 5.04 -10.46 9.53
C PHE A 108 5.11 -10.02 8.07
N THR A 109 4.89 -8.73 7.80
CA THR A 109 4.83 -8.22 6.42
C THR A 109 6.17 -7.70 5.91
N ILE A 110 7.09 -7.30 6.79
CA ILE A 110 8.40 -6.78 6.37
C ILE A 110 9.25 -7.85 5.64
N PRO A 111 9.31 -9.12 6.07
CA PRO A 111 10.00 -10.18 5.30
C PRO A 111 9.56 -10.25 3.85
N VAL A 112 8.25 -10.23 3.61
CA VAL A 112 7.69 -10.27 2.26
C VAL A 112 8.00 -8.99 1.48
N ALA A 113 7.97 -7.83 2.16
CA ALA A 113 8.33 -6.55 1.55
C ALA A 113 9.81 -6.48 1.14
N VAL A 114 10.72 -7.04 1.94
CA VAL A 114 12.15 -7.14 1.62
C VAL A 114 12.34 -7.99 0.35
N ILE A 115 11.77 -9.20 0.33
CA ILE A 115 11.87 -10.11 -0.82
C ILE A 115 11.34 -9.44 -2.10
N THR A 116 10.15 -8.83 -2.00
CA THR A 116 9.52 -8.15 -3.14
C THR A 116 10.37 -6.98 -3.63
N THR A 117 10.96 -6.19 -2.73
CA THR A 117 11.80 -5.03 -3.09
C THR A 117 13.09 -5.49 -3.78
N ARG A 118 13.70 -6.59 -3.32
CA ARG A 118 14.87 -7.17 -4.01
C ARG A 118 14.53 -7.66 -5.41
N GLN A 119 13.41 -8.37 -5.58
CA GLN A 119 12.98 -8.82 -6.91
C GLN A 119 12.69 -7.65 -7.87
N GLN A 120 12.10 -6.56 -7.37
CA GLN A 120 11.78 -5.37 -8.19
C GLN A 120 13.03 -4.58 -8.61
N THR A 121 14.11 -4.68 -7.83
CA THR A 121 15.35 -3.93 -8.06
C THR A 121 16.34 -4.70 -8.93
N GLN A 122 16.30 -6.04 -8.94
CA GLN A 122 17.12 -6.89 -9.80
C GLN A 122 16.95 -6.60 -11.31
N SER A 123 18.07 -6.75 -12.03
CA SER A 123 18.16 -6.73 -13.49
C SER A 123 17.57 -8.01 -14.09
N LYS A 124 17.06 -7.95 -15.33
CA LYS A 124 16.30 -9.05 -15.95
C LYS A 124 17.03 -10.41 -15.94
N GLY A 125 18.36 -10.42 -16.14
CA GLY A 125 19.18 -11.64 -16.13
C GLY A 125 19.42 -12.26 -14.76
N GLU A 126 19.22 -11.51 -13.67
CA GLU A 126 19.46 -11.96 -12.29
C GLU A 126 18.17 -12.17 -11.49
N ARG A 127 16.99 -12.04 -12.12
CA ARG A 127 15.71 -12.14 -11.42
C ARG A 127 15.48 -13.56 -10.94
N LYS A 128 15.54 -13.73 -9.63
CA LYS A 128 15.28 -15.01 -8.96
C LYS A 128 13.81 -15.17 -8.58
N GLY A 129 13.40 -16.42 -8.37
CA GLY A 129 12.11 -16.75 -7.78
C GLY A 129 11.93 -16.15 -6.38
N PHE A 130 10.69 -16.12 -5.88
CA PHE A 130 10.41 -15.54 -4.56
C PHE A 130 11.17 -16.26 -3.44
N ILE A 131 11.17 -17.60 -3.47
CA ILE A 131 11.87 -18.45 -2.49
C ILE A 131 13.38 -18.30 -2.62
N ASP A 132 13.90 -18.27 -3.84
CA ASP A 132 15.34 -18.11 -4.09
C ASP A 132 15.85 -16.74 -3.66
N THR A 133 15.03 -15.70 -3.85
CA THR A 133 15.33 -14.35 -3.33
C THR A 133 15.29 -14.34 -1.80
N ALA A 134 14.37 -15.07 -1.17
CA ALA A 134 14.33 -15.21 0.28
C ALA A 134 15.58 -15.92 0.82
N ARG A 135 16.01 -17.02 0.17
CA ARG A 135 17.24 -17.74 0.49
C ARG A 135 18.45 -16.81 0.37
N GLU A 136 18.57 -16.07 -0.73
CA GLU A 136 19.66 -15.09 -0.92
C GLU A 136 19.70 -14.00 0.18
N VAL A 137 18.53 -13.58 0.69
CA VAL A 137 18.50 -12.63 1.82
C VAL A 137 19.03 -13.28 3.09
N VAL A 138 18.63 -14.52 3.36
CA VAL A 138 19.00 -15.28 4.57
C VAL A 138 20.46 -15.75 4.55
N GLU A 139 21.01 -16.01 3.36
CA GLU A 139 22.41 -16.40 3.16
C GLU A 139 23.37 -15.19 3.17
N GLY A 140 22.85 -13.96 3.18
CA GLY A 140 23.66 -12.75 3.25
C GLY A 140 24.21 -12.46 4.66
N GLU A 141 25.00 -11.38 4.78
CA GLU A 141 25.70 -11.01 6.03
C GLU A 141 24.82 -10.92 7.28
N ASP A 142 23.54 -10.51 7.15
CA ASP A 142 22.64 -10.34 8.29
C ASP A 142 21.88 -11.62 8.68
N GLY A 143 22.08 -12.72 7.95
CA GLY A 143 21.35 -13.95 8.16
C GLY A 143 19.83 -13.78 8.03
N VAL A 144 19.10 -14.51 8.87
CA VAL A 144 17.63 -14.43 8.98
C VAL A 144 17.14 -13.01 9.31
N SER A 145 17.92 -12.24 10.08
CA SER A 145 17.54 -10.87 10.46
C SER A 145 17.48 -9.91 9.27
N GLY A 146 18.13 -10.26 8.15
CA GLY A 146 18.08 -9.53 6.89
C GLY A 146 16.66 -9.38 6.33
N LEU A 147 15.74 -10.29 6.66
CA LEU A 147 14.33 -10.21 6.27
C LEU A 147 13.58 -9.07 6.97
N TRP A 148 14.10 -8.53 8.08
CA TRP A 148 13.51 -7.40 8.80
C TRP A 148 14.17 -6.05 8.52
N ARG A 149 15.01 -5.98 7.46
CA ARG A 149 15.60 -4.70 7.05
C ARG A 149 14.53 -3.67 6.74
N GLY A 150 14.72 -2.48 7.33
CA GLY A 150 13.76 -1.38 7.24
C GLY A 150 12.62 -1.42 8.25
N LEU A 151 12.57 -2.39 9.18
CA LEU A 151 11.54 -2.43 10.24
C LEU A 151 11.51 -1.12 11.06
N LYS A 152 12.67 -0.64 11.55
CA LYS A 152 12.75 0.62 12.31
C LYS A 152 12.19 1.81 11.53
N ALA A 153 12.58 1.96 10.26
CA ALA A 153 12.07 3.01 9.39
C ALA A 153 10.55 2.85 9.15
N SER A 154 10.09 1.61 9.01
CA SER A 154 8.68 1.30 8.79
C SER A 154 7.81 1.60 10.02
N LEU A 155 8.31 1.36 11.23
CA LEU A 155 7.64 1.72 12.49
C LEU A 155 7.51 3.23 12.62
N VAL A 156 8.55 4.00 12.29
CA VAL A 156 8.46 5.47 12.26
C VAL A 156 7.45 5.92 11.21
N LEU A 157 7.38 5.25 10.04
CA LEU A 157 6.39 5.56 9.00
C LEU A 157 4.93 5.27 9.39
N VAL A 158 4.66 4.60 10.53
CA VAL A 158 3.29 4.44 11.06
C VAL A 158 2.65 5.78 11.39
N ILE A 159 3.44 6.84 11.59
CA ILE A 159 2.93 8.19 11.83
C ILE A 159 2.36 8.87 10.56
N ASN A 160 2.59 8.31 9.35
CA ASN A 160 2.18 8.94 8.10
C ASN A 160 0.66 9.24 8.01
N PRO A 161 -0.26 8.34 8.43
CA PRO A 161 -1.67 8.66 8.51
C PRO A 161 -1.97 9.81 9.49
N SER A 162 -1.29 9.88 10.64
CA SER A 162 -1.45 10.98 11.60
C SER A 162 -1.04 12.32 10.98
N ILE A 163 0.10 12.36 10.28
CA ILE A 163 0.54 13.56 9.54
C ILE A 163 -0.48 13.94 8.46
N THR A 164 -1.01 12.95 7.74
CA THR A 164 -2.02 13.18 6.69
C THR A 164 -3.29 13.77 7.28
N TYR A 165 -3.78 13.25 8.40
CA TYR A 165 -4.99 13.74 9.06
C TYR A 165 -4.80 15.13 9.65
N GLY A 166 -3.67 15.38 10.34
CA GLY A 166 -3.35 16.70 10.84
C GLY A 166 -3.22 17.74 9.73
N ALA A 167 -2.59 17.38 8.60
CA ALA A 167 -2.54 18.25 7.42
C ALA A 167 -3.94 18.50 6.83
N TYR A 168 -4.81 17.48 6.84
CA TYR A 168 -6.19 17.60 6.37
C TYR A 168 -7.02 18.57 7.18
N GLU A 169 -6.98 18.46 8.51
CA GLU A 169 -7.70 19.39 9.39
C GLU A 169 -7.22 20.83 9.20
N ARG A 170 -5.89 21.04 9.19
CA ARG A 170 -5.32 22.39 9.02
C ARG A 170 -5.62 22.99 7.66
N LEU A 171 -5.52 22.21 6.58
CA LEU A 171 -5.91 22.67 5.25
C LEU A 171 -7.41 22.93 5.16
N LYS A 172 -8.25 22.14 5.84
CA LYS A 172 -9.71 22.37 5.88
C LYS A 172 -10.03 23.71 6.51
N ASP A 173 -9.44 23.99 7.67
CA ASP A 173 -9.70 25.22 8.42
C ASP A 173 -9.24 26.47 7.65
N VAL A 174 -8.14 26.36 6.91
CA VAL A 174 -7.59 27.46 6.11
C VAL A 174 -8.35 27.67 4.80
N LEU A 175 -8.64 26.60 4.05
CA LEU A 175 -9.23 26.71 2.70
C LEU A 175 -10.76 26.75 2.71
N PHE A 176 -11.40 26.20 3.74
CA PHE A 176 -12.86 26.12 3.85
C PHE A 176 -13.35 26.54 5.25
N PRO A 177 -13.03 27.78 5.69
CA PRO A 177 -13.36 28.24 7.04
C PRO A 177 -14.88 28.17 7.28
N GLY A 178 -15.28 27.53 8.39
CA GLY A 178 -16.69 27.39 8.80
C GLY A 178 -17.51 26.38 7.99
N LYS A 179 -16.95 25.73 6.97
CA LYS A 179 -17.68 24.78 6.12
C LYS A 179 -17.70 23.38 6.77
N LYS A 180 -18.86 22.98 7.30
CA LYS A 180 -19.03 21.65 7.94
C LYS A 180 -18.96 20.51 6.93
N ASN A 181 -19.62 20.66 5.79
CA ASN A 181 -19.71 19.64 4.74
C ASN A 181 -19.00 20.09 3.46
N LEU A 182 -18.00 19.32 3.04
CA LEU A 182 -17.29 19.53 1.79
C LEU A 182 -18.01 18.77 0.67
N SER A 183 -18.03 19.35 -0.54
CA SER A 183 -18.44 18.60 -1.73
C SER A 183 -17.47 17.44 -1.99
N PRO A 184 -17.89 16.40 -2.74
CA PRO A 184 -17.01 15.27 -3.06
C PRO A 184 -15.68 15.67 -3.70
N MET A 185 -15.68 16.66 -4.60
CA MET A 185 -14.45 17.16 -5.23
C MET A 185 -13.61 17.99 -4.25
N GLU A 186 -14.22 18.83 -3.41
CA GLU A 186 -13.46 19.57 -2.39
C GLU A 186 -12.80 18.62 -1.38
N ALA A 187 -13.52 17.59 -0.92
CA ALA A 187 -12.98 16.56 -0.03
C ALA A 187 -11.87 15.76 -0.71
N PHE A 188 -12.01 15.45 -2.00
CA PHE A 188 -10.99 14.78 -2.79
C PHE A 188 -9.72 15.64 -2.93
N ALA A 189 -9.86 16.90 -3.34
CA ALA A 189 -8.74 17.83 -3.52
C ALA A 189 -8.01 18.07 -2.19
N LEU A 190 -8.76 18.31 -1.12
CA LEU A 190 -8.23 18.48 0.22
C LEU A 190 -7.50 17.21 0.70
N GLY A 191 -8.10 16.03 0.50
CA GLY A 191 -7.47 14.75 0.81
C GLY A 191 -6.18 14.51 0.02
N ALA A 192 -6.18 14.83 -1.27
CA ALA A 192 -5.03 14.71 -2.15
C ALA A 192 -3.88 15.65 -1.72
N MET A 193 -4.17 16.91 -1.43
CA MET A 193 -3.18 17.88 -0.93
C MET A 193 -2.58 17.44 0.41
N SER A 194 -3.43 17.01 1.34
CA SER A 194 -3.00 16.53 2.66
C SER A 194 -2.08 15.32 2.53
N LYS A 195 -2.42 14.40 1.63
CA LYS A 195 -1.60 13.21 1.36
C LYS A 195 -0.28 13.57 0.67
N ALA A 196 -0.29 14.56 -0.23
CA ALA A 196 0.92 15.05 -0.88
C ALA A 196 1.88 15.69 0.15
N LEU A 197 1.39 16.54 1.04
CA LEU A 197 2.19 17.14 2.12
C LEU A 197 2.78 16.08 3.05
N ALA A 198 1.96 15.14 3.53
CA ALA A 198 2.45 14.04 4.35
C ALA A 198 3.49 13.19 3.61
N THR A 199 3.32 13.00 2.30
CA THR A 199 4.29 12.28 1.47
C THR A 199 5.59 13.05 1.36
N ILE A 200 5.58 14.37 1.14
CA ILE A 200 6.78 15.21 1.07
C ILE A 200 7.58 15.08 2.37
N VAL A 201 6.93 15.21 3.52
CA VAL A 201 7.58 15.11 4.84
C VAL A 201 8.18 13.71 5.07
N THR A 202 7.46 12.66 4.65
CA THR A 202 7.90 11.27 4.90
C THR A 202 8.78 10.69 3.80
N GLN A 203 8.96 11.38 2.67
CA GLN A 203 9.68 10.88 1.51
C GLN A 203 11.12 10.47 1.80
N PRO A 204 11.93 11.26 2.54
CA PRO A 204 13.30 10.86 2.87
C PRO A 204 13.36 9.51 3.58
N LEU A 205 12.45 9.28 4.52
CA LEU A 205 12.37 8.03 5.26
C LEU A 205 11.84 6.87 4.42
N ILE A 206 10.95 7.14 3.45
CA ILE A 206 10.48 6.14 2.48
C ILE A 206 11.63 5.69 1.58
N VAL A 207 12.42 6.63 1.06
CA VAL A 207 13.60 6.32 0.24
C VAL A 207 14.62 5.54 1.07
N ALA A 208 14.89 5.96 2.30
CA ALA A 208 15.80 5.25 3.19
C ALA A 208 15.34 3.82 3.52
N LYS A 209 14.03 3.63 3.75
CA LYS A 209 13.44 2.30 3.93
C LYS A 209 13.66 1.43 2.70
N VAL A 210 13.38 1.96 1.50
CA VAL A 210 13.55 1.18 0.26
C VAL A 210 15.03 0.84 0.02
N GLY A 211 15.94 1.78 0.30
CA GLY A 211 17.39 1.53 0.22
C GLY A 211 17.91 0.48 1.21
N LEU A 212 17.31 0.37 2.40
CA LEU A 212 17.60 -0.74 3.33
C LEU A 212 17.11 -2.09 2.81
N GLN A 213 16.03 -2.11 2.02
CA GLN A 213 15.38 -3.33 1.54
C GLN A 213 15.96 -3.81 0.20
N SER A 214 16.58 -2.92 -0.58
CA SER A 214 17.27 -3.24 -1.82
C SER A 214 18.65 -3.87 -1.59
N LYS A 215 19.26 -4.34 -2.68
CA LYS A 215 20.69 -4.66 -2.66
C LYS A 215 21.52 -3.39 -2.39
N PRO A 216 22.67 -3.50 -1.72
CA PRO A 216 23.58 -2.37 -1.55
C PRO A 216 24.09 -1.88 -2.91
N PRO A 217 24.30 -0.57 -3.08
CA PRO A 217 24.84 -0.03 -4.32
C PRO A 217 26.29 -0.50 -4.54
N PRO A 218 26.77 -0.56 -5.80
CA PRO A 218 28.13 -1.02 -6.14
C PRO A 218 29.23 -0.30 -5.36
N ALA A 219 29.06 1.01 -5.10
CA ALA A 219 29.96 1.84 -4.32
C ALA A 219 30.23 1.33 -2.89
N ARG A 220 29.37 0.45 -2.35
CA ARG A 220 29.55 -0.16 -1.01
C ARG A 220 30.15 -1.56 -1.04
N GLN A 221 30.55 -2.07 -2.22
CA GLN A 221 31.20 -3.37 -2.37
C GLN A 221 30.44 -4.51 -1.66
N GLY A 222 29.11 -4.52 -1.80
CA GLY A 222 28.24 -5.52 -1.16
C GLY A 222 27.93 -5.28 0.32
N LYS A 223 28.57 -4.30 0.99
CA LYS A 223 28.30 -4.00 2.40
C LYS A 223 26.92 -3.35 2.59
N PRO A 224 26.01 -3.98 3.35
CA PRO A 224 24.69 -3.46 3.58
C PRO A 224 24.67 -2.22 4.45
N PHE A 225 23.58 -1.47 4.34
CA PHE A 225 23.28 -0.36 5.23
C PHE A 225 22.72 -0.89 6.56
N LYS A 226 23.24 -0.38 7.67
CA LYS A 226 22.83 -0.77 9.03
C LYS A 226 21.67 0.08 9.55
N SER A 227 21.52 1.31 9.04
CA SER A 227 20.49 2.24 9.49
C SER A 227 19.91 3.09 8.36
N PHE A 228 18.68 3.57 8.55
CA PHE A 228 18.06 4.48 7.59
C PHE A 228 18.77 5.85 7.55
N ILE A 229 19.44 6.24 8.64
CA ILE A 229 20.28 7.45 8.71
C ILE A 229 21.48 7.28 7.79
N GLU A 230 22.13 6.13 7.84
CA GLU A 230 23.27 5.81 6.97
C GLU A 230 22.89 5.83 5.49
N VAL A 231 21.72 5.31 5.13
CA VAL A 231 21.19 5.42 3.76
C VAL A 231 20.99 6.88 3.36
N MET A 232 20.38 7.70 4.22
CA MET A 232 20.14 9.11 3.90
C MET A 232 21.46 9.88 3.75
N GLN A 233 22.43 9.66 4.65
CA GLN A 233 23.75 10.28 4.58
C GLN A 233 24.48 9.87 3.30
N PHE A 234 24.42 8.59 2.93
CA PHE A 234 25.01 8.11 1.68
C PHE A 234 24.38 8.79 0.47
N ILE A 235 23.04 8.88 0.39
CA ILE A 235 22.36 9.54 -0.73
C ILE A 235 22.72 11.03 -0.81
N ILE A 236 22.76 11.73 0.33
CA ILE A 236 23.14 13.14 0.37
C ILE A 236 24.58 13.33 -0.11
N ALA A 237 25.51 12.50 0.36
CA ALA A 237 26.92 12.60 0.04
C ALA A 237 27.23 12.28 -1.43
N ASN A 238 26.57 11.27 -2.01
CA ASN A 238 26.86 10.82 -3.37
C ASN A 238 26.02 11.52 -4.46
N GLU A 239 24.81 11.97 -4.12
CA GLU A 239 23.85 12.45 -5.13
C GLU A 239 23.20 13.80 -4.81
N GLY A 240 23.50 14.34 -3.63
CA GLY A 240 22.93 15.57 -3.11
C GLY A 240 21.57 15.41 -2.40
N PRO A 241 21.15 16.42 -1.61
CA PRO A 241 19.97 16.35 -0.74
C PRO A 241 18.65 16.22 -1.49
N ARG A 242 18.56 16.74 -2.72
CA ARG A 242 17.35 16.60 -3.57
C ARG A 242 17.05 15.14 -3.92
N SER A 243 18.04 14.26 -3.86
CA SER A 243 17.88 12.85 -4.22
C SER A 243 17.07 12.05 -3.20
N LEU A 244 16.90 12.56 -1.98
CA LEU A 244 15.96 12.01 -1.00
C LEU A 244 14.49 12.10 -1.44
N PHE A 245 14.19 12.90 -2.46
CA PHE A 245 12.85 13.06 -3.03
C PHE A 245 12.65 12.28 -4.33
N LYS A 246 13.60 11.42 -4.71
CA LYS A 246 13.46 10.55 -5.88
C LYS A 246 12.20 9.69 -5.79
N GLY A 247 11.55 9.51 -6.93
CA GLY A 247 10.32 8.72 -7.04
C GLY A 247 9.04 9.38 -6.50
N ILE A 248 9.09 10.65 -6.07
CA ILE A 248 7.89 11.36 -5.55
C ILE A 248 6.76 11.47 -6.60
N GLY A 249 7.10 11.75 -7.87
CA GLY A 249 6.13 11.82 -8.98
C GLY A 249 5.38 10.50 -9.18
N PRO A 250 6.08 9.37 -9.44
CA PRO A 250 5.46 8.04 -9.48
C PRO A 250 4.65 7.70 -8.23
N GLN A 251 5.10 8.13 -7.06
CA GLN A 251 4.43 7.86 -5.79
C GLN A 251 3.11 8.61 -5.63
N ILE A 252 3.07 9.89 -5.98
CA ILE A 252 1.83 10.69 -5.99
C ILE A 252 0.86 10.12 -7.02
N LEU A 253 1.33 9.83 -8.24
CA LEU A 253 0.50 9.22 -9.29
C LEU A 253 -0.06 7.86 -8.85
N LYS A 254 0.78 7.00 -8.27
CA LYS A 254 0.34 5.72 -7.69
C LYS A 254 -0.71 5.96 -6.61
N GLY A 255 -0.50 6.94 -5.73
CA GLY A 255 -1.45 7.29 -4.67
C GLY A 255 -2.82 7.64 -5.22
N LEU A 256 -2.87 8.57 -6.19
CA LEU A 256 -4.11 9.02 -6.83
C LEU A 256 -4.82 7.87 -7.57
N LEU A 257 -4.09 7.09 -8.36
CA LEU A 257 -4.67 5.96 -9.10
C LEU A 257 -5.19 4.86 -8.19
N VAL A 258 -4.40 4.46 -7.19
CA VAL A 258 -4.81 3.40 -6.24
C VAL A 258 -6.02 3.86 -5.43
N GLN A 259 -6.04 5.12 -4.98
CA GLN A 259 -7.15 5.66 -4.21
C GLN A 259 -8.41 5.78 -5.09
N GLY A 260 -8.28 6.31 -6.31
CA GLY A 260 -9.39 6.48 -7.24
C GLY A 260 -10.02 5.15 -7.65
N ILE A 261 -9.20 4.18 -8.05
CA ILE A 261 -9.66 2.83 -8.41
C ILE A 261 -10.31 2.16 -7.19
N ARG A 262 -9.69 2.24 -6.00
CA ARG A 262 -10.25 1.67 -4.78
C ARG A 262 -11.64 2.24 -4.46
N MET A 263 -11.79 3.57 -4.55
CA MET A 263 -13.06 4.23 -4.25
C MET A 263 -14.13 3.87 -5.28
N MET A 264 -13.79 3.88 -6.57
CA MET A 264 -14.69 3.44 -7.65
C MET A 264 -15.14 1.99 -7.44
N THR A 265 -14.22 1.07 -7.16
CA THR A 265 -14.56 -0.33 -6.91
C THR A 265 -15.44 -0.46 -5.66
N LYS A 266 -15.12 0.27 -4.58
CA LYS A 266 -15.92 0.27 -3.36
C LYS A 266 -17.37 0.69 -3.64
N GLU A 267 -17.57 1.82 -4.32
CA GLU A 267 -18.92 2.31 -4.67
C GLU A 267 -19.70 1.31 -5.54
N ARG A 268 -19.05 0.73 -6.55
CA ARG A 268 -19.69 -0.26 -7.42
C ARG A 268 -20.07 -1.54 -6.67
N VAL A 269 -19.19 -2.03 -5.79
CA VAL A 269 -19.45 -3.21 -4.97
C VAL A 269 -20.56 -2.94 -3.95
N GLU A 270 -20.56 -1.79 -3.27
CA GLU A 270 -21.63 -1.40 -2.35
C GLU A 270 -22.99 -1.30 -3.06
N LEU A 271 -23.04 -0.68 -4.25
CA LEU A 271 -24.26 -0.62 -5.06
C LEU A 271 -24.75 -2.02 -5.47
N LEU A 272 -23.86 -2.88 -5.98
CA LEU A 272 -24.20 -4.26 -6.35
C LEU A 272 -24.71 -5.04 -5.14
N PHE A 273 -24.09 -4.87 -3.98
CA PHE A 273 -24.52 -5.52 -2.74
C PHE A 273 -25.91 -5.05 -2.30
N VAL A 274 -26.18 -3.74 -2.31
CA VAL A 274 -27.50 -3.18 -1.98
C VAL A 274 -28.57 -3.69 -2.96
N LEU A 275 -28.27 -3.72 -4.26
CA LEU A 275 -29.18 -4.25 -5.28
C LEU A 275 -29.42 -5.75 -5.08
N PHE A 276 -28.39 -6.52 -4.77
CA PHE A 276 -28.49 -7.95 -4.48
C PHE A 276 -29.36 -8.22 -3.25
N VAL A 277 -29.16 -7.47 -2.15
CA VAL A 277 -30.00 -7.59 -0.95
C VAL A 277 -31.45 -7.22 -1.24
N ARG A 278 -31.70 -6.12 -1.96
CA ARG A 278 -33.05 -5.76 -2.41
C ARG A 278 -33.68 -6.84 -3.28
N TYR A 279 -32.91 -7.41 -4.20
CA TYR A 279 -33.38 -8.52 -5.05
C TYR A 279 -33.80 -9.74 -4.21
N LEU A 280 -32.99 -10.14 -3.22
CA LEU A 280 -33.33 -11.22 -2.30
C LEU A 280 -34.59 -10.91 -1.47
N GLN A 281 -34.74 -9.67 -0.99
CA GLN A 281 -35.93 -9.23 -0.26
C GLN A 281 -37.18 -9.29 -1.14
N VAL A 282 -37.12 -8.80 -2.38
CA VAL A 282 -38.23 -8.85 -3.33
C VAL A 282 -38.59 -10.30 -3.68
N MET A 283 -37.61 -11.17 -3.90
CA MET A 283 -37.89 -12.60 -4.12
C MET A 283 -38.57 -13.25 -2.92
N ARG A 284 -38.15 -12.91 -1.70
CA ARG A 284 -38.76 -13.42 -0.47
C ARG A 284 -40.21 -12.94 -0.33
N SER A 285 -40.47 -11.65 -0.56
CA SER A 285 -41.83 -11.10 -0.54
C SER A 285 -42.72 -11.70 -1.62
N ARG A 286 -42.21 -11.95 -2.83
CA ARG A 286 -42.96 -12.63 -3.90
C ARG A 286 -43.28 -14.09 -3.56
N ARG A 287 -42.36 -14.82 -2.92
CA ARG A 287 -42.63 -16.18 -2.43
C ARG A 287 -43.69 -16.20 -1.33
N LEU A 288 -43.64 -15.24 -0.41
CA LEU A 288 -44.64 -15.09 0.65
C LEU A 288 -46.02 -14.70 0.10
N GLY A 289 -46.07 -13.80 -0.88
CA GLY A 289 -47.31 -13.44 -1.59
C GLY A 289 -47.94 -14.64 -2.29
N LYS A 290 -47.16 -15.39 -3.08
CA LYS A 290 -47.66 -16.63 -3.74
C LYS A 290 -48.13 -17.68 -2.74
N ALA A 291 -47.45 -17.84 -1.60
CA ALA A 291 -47.89 -18.76 -0.55
C ALA A 291 -49.18 -18.28 0.13
N GLY A 292 -49.36 -16.98 0.32
CA GLY A 292 -50.59 -16.36 0.81
C GLY A 292 -51.76 -16.55 -0.15
N ASP A 293 -51.53 -16.33 -1.45
CA ASP A 293 -52.55 -16.51 -2.49
C ASP A 293 -52.97 -17.99 -2.62
N LEU A 294 -52.02 -18.93 -2.53
CA LEU A 294 -52.31 -20.37 -2.50
C LEU A 294 -53.08 -20.78 -1.23
N ALA A 295 -52.75 -20.22 -0.07
CA ALA A 295 -53.47 -20.48 1.18
C ALA A 295 -54.89 -19.88 1.16
N ALA A 296 -55.07 -18.71 0.55
CA ALA A 296 -56.37 -18.08 0.36
C ALA A 296 -57.24 -18.89 -0.62
N ALA A 297 -56.66 -19.34 -1.74
CA ALA A 297 -57.33 -20.23 -2.69
C ALA A 297 -57.72 -21.57 -2.05
N ALA A 298 -56.85 -22.16 -1.22
CA ALA A 298 -57.16 -23.39 -0.49
C ALA A 298 -58.30 -23.21 0.53
N LYS A 299 -58.40 -22.04 1.18
CA LYS A 299 -59.54 -21.70 2.06
C LYS A 299 -60.86 -21.51 1.32
N LEU A 300 -60.83 -21.00 0.09
CA LEU A 300 -62.03 -20.83 -0.75
C LEU A 300 -62.56 -22.18 -1.30
N VAL A 301 -61.69 -23.18 -1.43
CA VAL A 301 -62.03 -24.54 -1.89
C VAL A 301 -62.39 -25.47 -0.72
N ALA A 302 -62.11 -25.08 0.53
CA ALA A 302 -62.52 -25.85 1.70
C ALA A 302 -64.05 -25.84 1.82
N PRO A 303 -64.73 -27.01 1.82
CA PRO A 303 -66.17 -27.06 1.92
C PRO A 303 -66.58 -26.49 3.28
N VAL A 304 -67.53 -25.55 3.23
CA VAL A 304 -68.27 -25.06 4.38
C VAL A 304 -69.06 -26.24 4.96
N THR A 305 -68.46 -27.00 5.87
CA THR A 305 -69.20 -27.89 6.76
C THR A 305 -69.89 -27.03 7.80
N VAL A 306 -71.12 -26.62 7.45
CA VAL A 306 -72.12 -26.09 8.37
C VAL A 306 -72.76 -27.25 9.12
N LYS A 307 -72.84 -27.06 10.44
CA LYS A 307 -73.45 -27.87 11.51
C LYS A 307 -72.60 -28.98 12.11
#